data_AF-H1XTB4-F1
#
_entry.id   AF-H1XTB4-F1
#
_cell.length_a   1.000
_cell.length_b   1.000
_cell.length_c   1.000
_cell.angle_alpha   90.00
_cell.angle_beta   90.00
_cell.angle_gamma   90.00
#
_symmetry.space_group_name_H-M   'P 1'
#
loop_
_entity.id
_entity.type
_entity.pdbx_description
1 polymer ?
#
loop_
_entity_poly.entity_id
_entity_poly.type
_entity_poly.pdbx_seq_one_letter_code
_entity_poly.pdbx_strand_id
1 'polypeptide(L)'
;MKEIKIYFDEPKEFSSRFFKPLIGLRGLYFIFSKQIYIAYPFKRSRLLYIGMSEKKTNSIGKRLSDHYEGTSRNIGITNYKKVDQLFFTYINYEMLRNLWDYRVEDLESYFILNFVKNYGIYPICNNKSGFEIMNIKLDVNIEIDWQYFE
;
A
#
# COMPACT_ATOMS: atom_id res chain seq x y z
N MET A 1 9.67 -11.53 20.84
CA MET A 1 9.34 -10.80 19.60
C MET A 1 7.85 -10.98 19.38
N LYS A 2 7.08 -9.90 19.27
CA LYS A 2 5.63 -10.02 19.00
C LYS A 2 5.42 -10.44 17.55
N GLU A 3 4.52 -11.37 17.28
CA GLU A 3 4.19 -11.80 15.91
C GLU A 3 2.85 -11.20 15.50
N ILE A 4 2.81 -10.59 14.30
CA ILE A 4 1.59 -10.03 13.72
C ILE A 4 1.44 -10.64 12.34
N LYS A 5 0.25 -11.18 12.06
CA LYS A 5 -0.13 -11.61 10.71
C LYS A 5 -1.08 -10.58 10.12
N ILE A 6 -0.74 -10.09 8.94
CA ILE A 6 -1.52 -9.10 8.20
C ILE A 6 -2.24 -9.83 7.06
N TYR A 7 -3.56 -9.89 7.20
CA TYR A 7 -4.47 -10.31 6.14
C TYR A 7 -5.18 -9.08 5.58
N PHE A 8 -5.49 -9.11 4.30
CA PHE A 8 -6.21 -8.03 3.63
C PHE A 8 -7.69 -8.37 3.51
N ASP A 9 -8.55 -7.40 3.79
CA ASP A 9 -9.99 -7.52 3.58
C ASP A 9 -10.35 -7.53 2.09
N GLU A 10 -11.64 -7.71 1.79
CA GLU A 10 -12.15 -7.72 0.42
C GLU A 10 -11.70 -6.50 -0.41
N PRO A 11 -11.34 -6.72 -1.69
CA PRO A 11 -10.93 -5.66 -2.60
C PRO A 11 -12.07 -4.66 -2.81
N LYS A 12 -11.77 -3.36 -2.71
CA LYS A 12 -12.72 -2.28 -3.01
C LYS A 12 -12.40 -1.69 -4.37
N GLU A 13 -13.44 -1.42 -5.19
CA GLU A 13 -13.24 -0.75 -6.47
C GLU A 13 -12.53 0.59 -6.28
N PHE A 14 -11.55 0.88 -7.15
CA PHE A 14 -10.84 2.14 -7.13
C PHE A 14 -11.71 3.26 -7.73
N SER A 15 -12.74 3.66 -6.98
CA SER A 15 -13.72 4.67 -7.35
C SER A 15 -14.09 5.59 -6.19
N SER A 16 -14.53 6.81 -6.51
CA SER A 16 -14.86 7.85 -5.53
C SER A 16 -15.90 7.43 -4.49
N ARG A 17 -16.81 6.51 -4.83
CA ARG A 17 -17.80 5.93 -3.92
C ARG A 17 -17.14 5.29 -2.70
N PHE A 18 -16.03 4.58 -2.89
CA PHE A 18 -15.34 3.85 -1.83
C PHE A 18 -14.28 4.68 -1.10
N PHE A 19 -13.92 5.87 -1.62
CA PHE A 19 -12.96 6.75 -0.95
C PHE A 19 -13.60 7.62 0.13
N LYS A 20 -14.85 8.07 -0.07
CA LYS A 20 -15.55 8.97 0.86
C LYS A 20 -15.59 8.46 2.31
N PRO A 21 -15.90 7.17 2.58
CA PRO A 21 -15.92 6.65 3.95
C PRO A 21 -14.54 6.63 4.62
N LEU A 22 -13.45 6.78 3.84
CA LEU A 22 -12.07 6.71 4.33
C LEU A 22 -11.49 8.11 4.60
N ILE A 23 -12.28 9.16 4.46
CA ILE A 23 -11.88 10.53 4.82
C ILE A 23 -11.62 10.58 6.33
N GLY A 24 -10.45 11.10 6.70
CA GLY A 24 -9.98 11.17 8.09
C GLY A 24 -9.24 9.92 8.58
N LEU A 25 -9.24 8.80 7.83
CA LEU A 25 -8.48 7.60 8.18
C LEU A 25 -7.00 7.74 7.81
N ARG A 26 -6.14 7.22 8.69
CA ARG A 26 -4.69 7.17 8.56
C ARG A 26 -4.23 5.73 8.40
N GLY A 27 -3.07 5.52 7.78
CA GLY A 27 -2.47 4.20 7.59
C GLY A 27 -2.04 3.95 6.16
N LEU A 28 -2.06 2.69 5.76
CA LEU A 28 -1.57 2.26 4.46
C LEU A 28 -2.72 1.98 3.50
N TYR A 29 -2.48 2.19 2.21
CA TYR A 29 -3.36 1.77 1.14
C TYR A 29 -2.56 1.12 0.02
N PHE A 30 -3.21 0.17 -0.65
CA PHE A 30 -2.60 -0.71 -1.65
C PHE A 30 -3.46 -0.61 -2.89
N ILE A 31 -2.89 -0.18 -4.02
CA ILE A 31 -3.60 -0.08 -5.30
C ILE A 31 -3.08 -1.21 -6.20
N PHE A 32 -3.99 -1.96 -6.78
CA PHE A 32 -3.69 -3.14 -7.57
C PHE A 32 -4.64 -3.29 -8.76
N SER A 33 -4.19 -4.03 -9.77
CA SER A 33 -4.99 -4.33 -10.96
C SER A 33 -6.02 -5.42 -10.66
N LYS A 34 -7.06 -5.52 -11.50
CA LYS A 34 -7.99 -6.65 -11.48
C LYS A 34 -7.42 -7.86 -12.20
N GLN A 35 -6.82 -7.64 -13.38
CA GLN A 35 -6.45 -8.71 -14.32
C GLN A 35 -4.96 -8.70 -14.68
N ILE A 36 -4.31 -7.54 -14.59
CA ILE A 36 -2.92 -7.39 -15.04
C ILE A 36 -1.94 -7.88 -13.95
N TYR A 37 -1.30 -9.01 -14.21
CA TYR A 37 -0.19 -9.50 -13.41
C TYR A 37 1.12 -8.92 -13.89
N ILE A 38 1.77 -8.13 -13.05
CA ILE A 38 3.13 -7.62 -13.29
C ILE A 38 4.11 -8.76 -13.01
N ALA A 39 5.02 -9.01 -13.96
CA ALA A 39 6.12 -9.93 -13.78
C ALA A 39 7.25 -9.25 -12.99
N TYR A 40 7.19 -9.36 -11.66
CA TYR A 40 8.33 -8.99 -10.82
C TYR A 40 9.41 -10.09 -10.87
N PRO A 41 10.69 -9.77 -10.58
CA PRO A 41 11.80 -10.72 -10.72
C PRO A 41 11.59 -12.09 -10.08
N PHE A 42 10.95 -12.16 -8.91
CA PHE A 42 10.80 -13.42 -8.19
C PHE A 42 9.43 -14.07 -8.39
N LYS A 43 8.37 -13.28 -8.59
CA LYS A 43 6.98 -13.73 -8.67
C LYS A 43 6.11 -12.76 -9.46
N ARG A 44 4.90 -13.17 -9.85
CA ARG A 44 3.89 -12.28 -10.40
C ARG A 44 3.04 -11.66 -9.30
N SER A 45 2.57 -10.43 -9.50
CA SER A 45 1.61 -9.80 -8.59
C SER A 45 0.80 -8.73 -9.33
N ARG A 46 -0.45 -8.54 -8.92
CA ARG A 46 -1.33 -7.43 -9.35
C ARG A 46 -1.04 -6.14 -8.61
N LEU A 47 -0.27 -6.17 -7.51
CA LEU A 47 0.04 -4.99 -6.72
C LEU A 47 0.84 -3.98 -7.55
N LEU A 48 0.35 -2.75 -7.63
CA LEU A 48 0.98 -1.67 -8.39
C LEU A 48 1.65 -0.65 -7.48
N TYR A 49 1.02 -0.35 -6.34
CA TYR A 49 1.44 0.74 -5.48
C TYR A 49 1.10 0.47 -4.01
N ILE A 50 2.04 0.77 -3.12
CA ILE A 50 1.81 0.90 -1.68
C ILE A 50 1.98 2.37 -1.33
N GLY A 51 1.01 2.94 -0.62
CA GLY A 51 1.06 4.32 -0.17
C GLY A 51 0.61 4.49 1.28
N MET A 52 0.95 5.62 1.86
CA MET A 52 0.56 5.96 3.24
C MET A 52 -0.22 7.27 3.38
N SER A 53 -0.81 7.41 4.57
CA SER A 53 -1.42 8.63 5.08
C SER A 53 -1.14 8.79 6.59
N GLU A 54 -0.38 9.84 6.94
CA GLU A 54 -0.03 10.19 8.32
C GLU A 54 -1.05 11.10 9.02
N LYS A 55 -1.82 11.88 8.25
CA LYS A 55 -2.64 12.99 8.76
C LYS A 55 -4.09 12.82 8.35
N LYS A 56 -5.01 13.16 9.23
CA LYS A 56 -6.47 13.11 8.94
C LYS A 56 -6.85 14.01 7.76
N THR A 57 -6.20 15.17 7.63
CA THR A 57 -6.42 16.12 6.52
C THR A 57 -5.91 15.60 5.18
N ASN A 58 -4.91 14.71 5.21
CA ASN A 58 -4.37 14.04 4.03
C ASN A 58 -4.60 12.52 4.13
N SER A 59 -5.83 12.17 4.51
CA SER A 59 -6.30 10.80 4.80
C SER A 59 -6.13 9.84 3.63
N ILE A 60 -6.28 8.54 3.92
CA ILE A 60 -6.36 7.48 2.90
C ILE A 60 -7.39 7.86 1.82
N GLY A 61 -8.60 8.28 2.20
CA GLY A 61 -9.64 8.69 1.24
C GLY A 61 -9.23 9.87 0.35
N LYS A 62 -8.51 10.85 0.90
CA LYS A 62 -8.00 12.00 0.13
C LYS A 62 -6.90 11.56 -0.84
N ARG A 63 -5.92 10.77 -0.36
CA ARG A 63 -4.82 10.24 -1.19
C ARG A 63 -5.32 9.37 -2.35
N LEU A 64 -6.29 8.49 -2.09
CA LEU A 64 -6.90 7.66 -3.12
C LEU A 64 -7.64 8.52 -4.16
N SER A 65 -8.37 9.54 -3.72
CA SER A 65 -9.01 10.52 -4.62
C SER A 65 -7.98 11.23 -5.48
N ASP A 66 -6.85 11.65 -4.89
CA ASP A 66 -5.79 12.35 -5.63
C ASP A 66 -5.15 11.45 -6.71
N HIS A 67 -4.94 10.16 -6.42
CA HIS A 67 -4.49 9.19 -7.42
C HIS A 67 -5.54 8.94 -8.50
N TYR A 68 -6.82 8.88 -8.12
CA TYR A 68 -7.91 8.65 -9.06
C TYR A 68 -8.12 9.82 -10.03
N GLU A 69 -7.99 11.05 -9.54
CA GLU A 69 -8.10 12.30 -10.30
C GLU A 69 -6.81 12.65 -11.05
N GLY A 70 -5.69 11.99 -10.73
CA GLY A 70 -4.38 12.22 -11.34
C GLY A 70 -3.60 13.39 -10.74
N THR A 71 -4.10 14.00 -9.65
CA THR A 71 -3.45 15.13 -8.97
C THR A 71 -2.25 14.69 -8.12
N SER A 72 -2.14 13.39 -7.79
CA SER A 72 -0.97 12.81 -7.12
C SER A 72 0.31 12.80 -7.97
N ARG A 73 0.18 13.05 -9.28
CA ARG A 73 1.26 12.95 -10.29
C ARG A 73 1.84 11.54 -10.46
N ASN A 74 1.19 10.50 -9.96
CA ASN A 74 1.55 9.11 -10.25
C ASN A 74 1.01 8.69 -11.63
N ILE A 75 1.84 8.93 -12.66
CA ILE A 75 1.49 8.64 -14.06
C ILE A 75 1.24 7.13 -14.28
N GLY A 76 1.95 6.27 -13.54
CA GLY A 76 1.76 4.82 -13.59
C GLY A 76 0.34 4.42 -13.24
N ILE A 77 -0.15 4.82 -12.06
CA ILE A 77 -1.54 4.54 -11.63
C ILE A 77 -2.54 5.10 -12.63
N THR A 78 -2.32 6.33 -13.10
CA THR A 78 -3.22 6.99 -14.07
C THR A 78 -3.34 6.20 -15.37
N ASN A 79 -2.25 5.62 -15.87
CA ASN A 79 -2.25 4.84 -17.09
C ASN A 79 -2.76 3.41 -16.89
N TYR A 80 -2.44 2.76 -15.77
CA TYR A 80 -3.03 1.45 -15.44
C TYR A 80 -4.56 1.53 -15.33
N LYS A 81 -5.10 2.61 -14.76
CA LYS A 81 -6.56 2.85 -14.70
C LYS A 81 -7.23 2.92 -16.08
N LYS A 82 -6.50 3.29 -17.14
CA LYS A 82 -7.04 3.38 -18.50
C LYS A 82 -7.12 2.02 -19.20
N VAL A 83 -6.30 1.06 -18.76
CA VAL A 83 -6.15 -0.24 -19.44
C VAL A 83 -6.68 -1.42 -18.62
N ASP A 84 -6.94 -1.24 -17.32
CA ASP A 84 -7.59 -2.23 -16.46
C ASP A 84 -8.42 -1.57 -15.35
N GLN A 85 -9.39 -2.31 -14.82
CA GLN A 85 -10.07 -1.93 -13.59
C GLN A 85 -9.09 -2.03 -12.43
N LEU A 86 -8.99 -0.96 -11.63
CA LEU A 86 -8.17 -0.98 -10.42
C LEU A 86 -9.03 -1.26 -9.19
N PHE A 87 -8.40 -1.90 -8.22
CA PHE A 87 -8.90 -2.10 -6.87
C PHE A 87 -7.94 -1.48 -5.86
N PHE A 88 -8.44 -1.33 -4.64
CA PHE A 88 -7.60 -1.03 -3.50
C PHE A 88 -8.05 -1.78 -2.24
N THR A 89 -7.11 -1.91 -1.31
CA THR A 89 -7.36 -2.30 0.08
C THR A 89 -6.55 -1.37 0.98
N TYR A 90 -6.79 -1.40 2.29
CA TYR A 90 -6.13 -0.50 3.23
C TYR A 90 -5.96 -1.14 4.60
N ILE A 91 -5.00 -0.61 5.35
CA ILE A 91 -4.77 -0.94 6.76
C ILE A 91 -4.97 0.34 7.54
N ASN A 92 -5.94 0.34 8.45
CA ASN A 92 -6.12 1.44 9.38
C ASN A 92 -4.99 1.40 10.42
N TYR A 93 -4.19 2.47 10.47
CA TYR A 93 -3.07 2.58 11.41
C TYR A 93 -3.50 2.38 12.86
N GLU A 94 -4.71 2.80 13.21
CA GLU A 94 -5.21 2.69 14.59
C GLU A 94 -5.30 1.24 15.07
N MET A 95 -5.43 0.26 14.16
CA MET A 95 -5.45 -1.17 14.48
C MET A 95 -4.07 -1.71 14.86
N LEU A 96 -3.01 -1.05 14.40
CA LEU A 96 -1.62 -1.49 14.62
C LEU A 96 -0.94 -0.73 15.77
N ARG A 97 -1.53 0.36 16.29
CA ARG A 97 -0.90 1.21 17.32
C ARG A 97 -0.46 0.52 18.60
N ASN A 98 -1.08 -0.61 18.97
CA ASN A 98 -0.69 -1.36 20.18
C ASN A 98 0.49 -2.31 19.94
N LEU A 99 0.86 -2.50 18.67
CA LEU A 99 1.86 -3.46 18.23
C LEU A 99 2.98 -2.80 17.40
N TRP A 100 2.78 -1.56 16.97
CA TRP A 100 3.71 -0.74 16.18
C TRP A 100 3.89 0.62 16.84
N ASP A 101 5.08 0.85 17.38
CA ASP A 101 5.42 2.06 18.15
C ASP A 101 6.05 3.17 17.29
N TYR A 102 6.29 2.92 16.00
CA TYR A 102 6.95 3.86 15.07
C TYR A 102 5.94 4.66 14.24
N ARG A 103 6.38 5.51 13.30
CA ARG A 103 5.46 6.32 12.50
C ARG A 103 4.85 5.52 11.35
N VAL A 104 3.89 6.12 10.64
CA VAL A 104 3.20 5.47 9.49
C VAL A 104 4.16 5.31 8.30
N GLU A 105 5.10 6.23 8.15
CA GLU A 105 6.16 6.23 7.14
C GLU A 105 7.14 5.07 7.34
N ASP A 106 7.45 4.78 8.60
CA ASP A 106 8.30 3.64 8.97
C ASP A 106 7.55 2.33 8.64
N LEU A 107 6.23 2.30 8.87
CA LEU A 107 5.36 1.16 8.50
C LEU A 107 5.27 0.99 6.97
N GLU A 108 5.09 2.08 6.22
CA GLU A 108 5.09 2.05 4.75
C GLU A 108 6.42 1.50 4.21
N SER A 109 7.53 2.01 4.75
CA SER A 109 8.88 1.55 4.41
C SER A 109 9.06 0.07 4.72
N TYR A 110 8.55 -0.42 5.88
CA TYR A 110 8.53 -1.85 6.20
C TYR A 110 7.82 -2.66 5.11
N PHE A 111 6.59 -2.28 4.76
CA PHE A 111 5.77 -3.03 3.79
C PHE A 111 6.42 -3.04 2.41
N ILE A 112 6.98 -1.91 1.98
CA ILE A 112 7.65 -1.80 0.68
C ILE A 112 8.95 -2.61 0.64
N LEU A 113 9.79 -2.54 1.66
CA LEU A 113 11.02 -3.33 1.73
C LEU A 113 10.72 -4.84 1.87
N ASN A 114 9.65 -5.20 2.59
CA ASN A 114 9.18 -6.57 2.67
C ASN A 114 8.66 -7.07 1.31
N PHE A 115 7.96 -6.23 0.54
CA PHE A 115 7.60 -6.54 -0.84
C PHE A 115 8.86 -6.76 -1.71
N VAL A 116 9.84 -5.86 -1.65
CA VAL A 116 11.13 -6.00 -2.38
C VAL A 116 11.81 -7.32 -2.03
N LYS A 117 11.82 -7.72 -0.75
CA LYS A 117 12.39 -9.01 -0.31
C LYS A 117 11.67 -10.21 -0.95
N ASN A 118 10.36 -10.14 -1.15
CA ASN A 118 9.54 -11.24 -1.68
C ASN A 118 9.43 -11.25 -3.22
N TYR A 119 9.52 -10.09 -3.87
CA TYR A 119 9.27 -9.92 -5.31
C TYR A 119 10.51 -9.44 -6.09
N GLY A 120 11.56 -8.99 -5.42
CA GLY A 120 12.87 -8.63 -5.97
C GLY A 120 13.03 -7.17 -6.41
N ILE A 121 11.93 -6.42 -6.46
CA ILE A 121 11.93 -4.99 -6.80
C ILE A 121 10.71 -4.31 -6.19
N TYR A 122 10.73 -2.97 -6.14
CA TYR A 122 9.61 -2.15 -5.69
C TYR A 122 8.35 -2.39 -6.55
N PRO A 123 7.14 -2.19 -6.01
CA PRO A 123 5.94 -2.18 -6.82
C PRO A 123 6.09 -1.17 -7.97
N ILE A 124 5.57 -1.52 -9.14
CA ILE A 124 5.93 -0.84 -10.40
C ILE A 124 5.57 0.65 -10.43
N CYS A 125 4.60 1.10 -9.62
CA CYS A 125 4.21 2.50 -9.51
C CYS A 125 4.80 3.21 -8.28
N ASN A 126 5.63 2.56 -7.45
CA ASN A 126 6.37 3.20 -6.37
C ASN A 126 7.69 3.79 -6.91
N ASN A 127 7.97 5.05 -6.57
CA ASN A 127 9.26 5.66 -6.89
C ASN A 127 10.34 5.13 -5.93
N LYS A 128 11.55 4.86 -6.44
CA LYS A 128 12.70 4.35 -5.65
C LYS A 128 13.24 5.35 -4.61
N SER A 129 12.86 6.62 -4.71
CA SER A 129 13.43 7.70 -3.90
C SER A 129 12.71 7.83 -2.56
N GLY A 130 13.36 7.42 -1.47
CA GLY A 130 12.97 7.84 -0.12
C GLY A 130 12.92 6.74 0.95
N PHE A 131 13.09 5.47 0.59
CA PHE A 131 13.14 4.41 1.60
C PHE A 131 14.53 4.36 2.23
N GLU A 132 14.70 5.06 3.35
CA GLU A 132 15.81 4.76 4.24
C GLU A 132 15.62 3.31 4.72
N ILE A 133 16.66 2.50 4.57
CA ILE A 133 16.69 1.18 5.18
C ILE A 133 16.49 1.43 6.67
N MET A 134 15.40 0.90 7.24
CA MET A 134 15.18 1.00 8.68
C MET A 134 16.37 0.34 9.38
N ASN A 135 17.28 1.17 9.88
CA ASN A 135 18.38 0.74 10.76
C ASN A 135 17.88 0.43 12.18
N ILE A 136 16.57 0.23 12.35
CA ILE A 136 15.91 -0.03 13.62
C ILE A 136 15.67 -1.53 13.72
N LYS A 137 16.19 -2.13 14.79
CA LYS A 137 15.85 -3.50 15.16
C LYS A 137 14.42 -3.51 15.67
N LEU A 138 13.50 -4.00 14.85
CA LEU A 138 12.09 -4.12 15.21
C LEU A 138 11.91 -5.27 16.22
N ASP A 139 11.23 -5.01 17.34
CA ASP A 139 10.83 -6.04 18.32
C ASP A 139 9.55 -6.80 17.93
N VAL A 140 9.09 -6.55 16.70
CA VAL A 140 7.91 -7.11 16.08
C VAL A 140 8.28 -7.82 14.78
N ASN A 141 7.76 -9.03 14.59
CA ASN A 141 7.79 -9.75 13.33
C ASN A 141 6.42 -9.62 12.66
N ILE A 142 6.36 -8.96 11.51
CA ILE A 142 5.12 -8.79 10.74
C ILE A 142 5.17 -9.72 9.52
N GLU A 143 4.33 -10.73 9.51
CA GLU A 143 4.06 -11.61 8.38
C GLU A 143 2.93 -10.98 7.54
N ILE A 144 3.17 -10.77 6.25
CA ILE A 144 2.22 -10.13 5.34
C ILE A 144 1.76 -11.17 4.32
N ASP A 145 0.44 -11.34 4.19
CA ASP A 145 -0.16 -12.21 3.18
C ASP A 145 -0.09 -11.58 1.79
N TRP A 146 1.08 -11.69 1.15
CA TRP A 146 1.26 -11.19 -0.22
C TRP A 146 0.51 -12.00 -1.28
N GLN A 147 0.11 -13.24 -0.97
CA GLN A 147 -0.66 -14.09 -1.90
C GLN A 147 -2.00 -13.46 -2.27
N TYR A 148 -2.53 -12.58 -1.41
CA TYR A 148 -3.70 -11.75 -1.72
C TYR A 148 -3.60 -10.99 -3.06
N PHE A 149 -2.40 -10.56 -3.45
CA PHE A 149 -2.16 -9.85 -4.71
C PHE A 149 -1.64 -10.75 -5.84
N GLU A 150 -1.42 -12.03 -5.57
CA GLU A 150 -1.11 -13.04 -6.58
C GLU A 150 -2.37 -13.51 -7.33
#